data_AF-A0A9P7JA82-F1
#
_entry.id   AF-A0A9P7JA82-F1
#
_cell.length_a   1.000
_cell.length_b   1.000
_cell.length_c   1.000
_cell.angle_alpha   90.00
_cell.angle_beta   90.00
_cell.angle_gamma   90.00
#
_symmetry.space_group_name_H-M   'P 1'
#
loop_
_entity.id
_entity.type
_entity.pdbx_description
1 polymer ?
#
loop_
_entity_poly.entity_id
_entity_poly.type
_entity_poly.pdbx_seq_one_letter_code
_entity_poly.pdbx_strand_id
1 'polypeptide(L)'
;MMFLKVAIIYDCGLLDNPRLGLDVPFMARVDIAIEPTDILDFARLYLDNGPIAKKLKGMVQVNTVSAWDPNTHPPLTPTRLRLWREARAHSTASGYGKDPVGLIEFLNYTENSTTAATFHISSSILDVARKREPFLCSSAIMGNHFEKPMDSATCIEWVI
;
A
#
# COMPACT_ATOMS: atom_id res chain seq x y z
N MET A 1 -4.08 8.69 0.51
CA MET A 1 -4.38 7.30 0.95
C MET A 1 -5.39 6.50 0.09
N MET A 2 -6.20 7.07 -0.80
CA MET A 2 -7.17 6.28 -1.59
C MET A 2 -6.48 5.22 -2.45
N PHE A 3 -5.49 5.62 -3.26
CA PHE A 3 -4.81 4.71 -4.19
C PHE A 3 -4.00 3.61 -3.49
N LEU A 4 -3.45 3.88 -2.30
CA LEU A 4 -2.83 2.83 -1.49
C LEU A 4 -3.85 1.74 -1.10
N LYS A 5 -5.07 2.14 -0.72
CA LYS A 5 -6.12 1.16 -0.41
C LYS A 5 -6.57 0.38 -1.65
N VAL A 6 -6.61 1.02 -2.82
CA VAL A 6 -6.91 0.36 -4.10
C VAL A 6 -5.82 -0.65 -4.47
N ALA A 7 -4.54 -0.28 -4.33
CA ALA A 7 -3.41 -1.18 -4.51
C ALA A 7 -3.53 -2.42 -3.61
N ILE A 8 -3.82 -2.19 -2.31
CA ILE A 8 -4.06 -3.27 -1.35
C ILE A 8 -5.25 -4.16 -1.73
N ILE A 9 -6.36 -3.58 -2.22
CA ILE A 9 -7.52 -4.36 -2.66
C ILE A 9 -7.12 -5.37 -3.75
N TYR A 10 -6.30 -4.95 -4.71
CA TYR A 10 -5.84 -5.83 -5.78
C TYR A 10 -4.84 -6.87 -5.29
N ASP A 11 -3.76 -6.46 -4.61
CA ASP A 11 -2.70 -7.41 -4.23
C ASP A 11 -3.13 -8.41 -3.16
N CYS A 12 -4.05 -8.02 -2.27
CA CYS A 12 -4.62 -8.94 -1.28
C CYS A 12 -5.84 -9.71 -1.80
N GLY A 13 -6.25 -9.52 -3.07
CA GLY A 13 -7.35 -10.28 -3.68
C GLY A 13 -8.71 -10.05 -3.01
N LEU A 14 -8.97 -8.84 -2.50
CA LEU A 14 -10.22 -8.54 -1.76
C LEU A 14 -11.46 -8.59 -2.65
N LEU A 15 -11.30 -8.38 -3.97
CA LEU A 15 -12.40 -8.52 -4.92
C LEU A 15 -12.74 -9.98 -5.19
N ASP A 16 -11.77 -10.88 -5.06
CA ASP A 16 -11.92 -12.31 -5.37
C ASP A 16 -12.39 -13.11 -4.15
N ASN A 17 -12.06 -12.64 -2.94
CA ASN A 17 -12.48 -13.27 -1.69
C ASN A 17 -13.21 -12.26 -0.77
N PRO A 18 -14.56 -12.24 -0.82
CA PRO A 18 -15.36 -11.28 -0.04
C PRO A 18 -15.31 -11.52 1.48
N ARG A 19 -14.73 -12.63 1.95
CA ARG A 19 -14.58 -12.92 3.38
C ARG A 19 -13.38 -12.21 3.99
N LEU A 20 -12.39 -11.83 3.18
CA LEU A 20 -11.20 -11.12 3.63
C LEU A 20 -11.58 -9.76 4.23
N GLY A 21 -11.10 -9.52 5.45
CA GLY A 21 -11.35 -8.31 6.21
C GLY A 21 -12.73 -8.22 6.86
N LEU A 22 -13.61 -9.21 6.63
CA LEU A 22 -14.91 -9.32 7.28
C LEU A 22 -14.91 -10.46 8.30
N ASP A 23 -14.73 -11.70 7.82
CA ASP A 23 -14.73 -12.92 8.63
C ASP A 23 -13.32 -13.32 9.05
N VAL A 24 -12.36 -13.07 8.16
CA VAL A 24 -10.96 -13.47 8.32
C VAL A 24 -10.04 -12.26 8.15
N PRO A 25 -8.99 -12.11 8.97
CA PRO A 25 -8.04 -11.03 8.80
C PRO A 25 -7.27 -11.19 7.49
N PHE A 26 -6.85 -10.07 6.94
CA PHE A 26 -5.80 -10.01 5.93
C PHE A 26 -4.76 -8.98 6.38
N MET A 27 -3.53 -9.13 5.91
CA MET A 27 -2.48 -8.16 6.17
C MET A 27 -1.81 -7.78 4.85
N ALA A 28 -1.77 -6.48 4.58
CA ALA A 28 -0.97 -5.92 3.49
C ALA A 28 0.42 -5.57 4.01
N ARG A 29 1.44 -5.95 3.26
CA ARG A 29 2.82 -5.58 3.50
C ARG A 29 3.19 -4.50 2.48
N VAL A 30 3.66 -3.37 2.98
CA VAL A 30 3.94 -2.17 2.19
C VAL A 30 5.41 -1.85 2.35
N ASP A 31 6.16 -2.11 1.30
CA ASP A 31 7.58 -1.79 1.25
C ASP A 31 7.73 -0.29 0.99
N ILE A 32 8.44 0.38 1.89
CA ILE A 32 8.71 1.81 1.84
C ILE A 32 10.22 2.07 1.75
N ALA A 33 10.56 3.08 0.95
CA ALA A 33 11.90 3.64 0.89
C ALA A 33 11.88 5.12 1.30
N ILE A 34 13.03 5.62 1.72
CA ILE A 34 13.26 7.06 1.86
C ILE A 34 14.19 7.44 0.72
N GLU A 35 13.65 8.13 -0.27
CA GLU A 35 14.40 8.56 -1.44
C GLU A 35 14.72 10.05 -1.39
N PRO A 36 15.86 10.51 -1.92
CA PRO A 36 16.17 11.93 -2.04
C PRO A 36 15.08 12.70 -2.77
N THR A 37 14.73 13.88 -2.25
CA THR A 37 13.77 14.78 -2.92
C THR A 37 14.34 15.37 -4.21
N ASP A 38 15.64 15.62 -4.25
CA ASP A 38 16.33 16.21 -5.38
C ASP A 38 16.87 15.13 -6.33
N ILE A 39 16.57 15.27 -7.63
CA ILE A 39 16.94 14.30 -8.65
C ILE A 39 18.46 14.18 -8.87
N LEU A 40 19.22 15.26 -8.65
CA LEU A 40 20.67 15.24 -8.74
C LEU A 40 21.28 14.50 -7.55
N ASP A 41 20.71 14.68 -6.35
CA ASP A 41 21.13 13.92 -5.17
C ASP A 41 20.76 12.43 -5.32
N PHE A 42 19.61 12.11 -5.90
CA PHE A 42 19.24 10.74 -6.28
C PHE A 42 20.26 10.14 -7.25
N ALA A 43 20.56 10.81 -8.37
CA ALA A 43 21.51 10.32 -9.37
C ALA A 43 22.91 10.11 -8.76
N ARG A 44 23.37 11.03 -7.92
CA ARG A 44 24.66 10.89 -7.22
C ARG A 44 24.68 9.69 -6.28
N LEU A 45 23.58 9.42 -5.57
CA LEU A 45 23.46 8.30 -4.64
C LEU A 45 23.40 6.94 -5.33
N TYR A 46 22.62 6.83 -6.40
CA TYR A 46 22.26 5.52 -6.96
C TYR A 46 22.92 5.19 -8.30
N LEU A 47 23.38 6.19 -9.06
CA LEU A 47 23.95 5.99 -10.40
C LEU A 47 25.46 6.25 -10.44
N ASP A 48 25.91 7.36 -9.85
CA ASP A 48 27.27 7.87 -10.07
C ASP A 48 28.22 7.70 -8.87
N ASN A 49 27.70 7.31 -7.69
CA ASN A 49 28.45 7.30 -6.42
C ASN A 49 29.19 8.63 -6.14
N GLY A 50 28.57 9.75 -6.52
CA GLY A 50 29.14 11.08 -6.40
C GLY A 50 29.14 11.61 -4.95
N PRO A 51 29.89 12.70 -4.66
CA PRO A 51 29.87 13.30 -3.33
C PRO A 51 28.49 13.87 -3.00
N ILE A 52 28.00 13.55 -1.81
CA ILE A 52 26.70 13.99 -1.29
C ILE A 52 26.86 14.75 0.02
N ALA A 53 25.90 15.63 0.30
CA ALA A 53 25.84 16.32 1.59
C ALA A 53 25.61 15.32 2.73
N LYS A 54 26.13 15.62 3.92
CA LYS A 54 25.97 14.79 5.14
C LYS A 54 24.50 14.57 5.53
N LYS A 55 23.60 15.46 5.13
CA LYS A 55 22.15 15.36 5.34
C LYS A 55 21.45 15.75 4.05
N LEU A 56 20.46 14.95 3.67
CA LEU A 56 19.62 15.17 2.51
C LEU A 56 18.15 15.25 2.96
N LYS A 57 17.34 15.99 2.21
CA LYS A 57 15.89 15.90 2.34
C LYS A 57 15.44 14.63 1.62
N GLY A 58 14.66 13.82 2.31
CA GLY A 58 14.08 12.60 1.76
C GLY A 58 12.56 12.67 1.70
N MET A 59 11.98 11.92 0.78
CA MET A 59 10.55 11.63 0.69
C MET A 59 10.34 10.15 0.95
N VAL A 60 9.30 9.82 1.72
CA VAL A 60 8.85 8.44 1.85
C VAL A 60 8.17 8.06 0.55
N GLN A 61 8.61 6.96 -0.05
CA GLN A 61 7.97 6.36 -1.21
C GLN A 61 7.45 4.98 -0.85
N VAL A 62 6.30 4.63 -1.42
CA VAL A 62 5.80 3.24 -1.41
C VAL A 62 6.34 2.57 -2.67
N ASN A 63 7.09 1.50 -2.49
CA ASN A 63 7.75 0.79 -3.60
C ASN A 63 6.90 -0.36 -4.10
N THR A 64 6.32 -1.14 -3.18
CA THR A 64 5.42 -2.23 -3.53
C THR A 64 4.42 -2.51 -2.42
N VAL A 65 3.32 -3.15 -2.79
CA VAL A 65 2.33 -3.72 -1.89
C VAL A 65 2.31 -5.22 -2.15
N SER A 66 2.16 -6.01 -1.10
CA SER A 66 2.00 -7.45 -1.22
C SER A 66 1.08 -7.99 -0.13
N ALA A 67 0.42 -9.12 -0.41
CA ALA A 67 -0.33 -9.83 0.60
C ALA A 67 0.61 -10.57 1.55
N TRP A 68 0.30 -10.55 2.84
CA TRP A 68 0.84 -11.55 3.77
C TRP A 68 0.26 -12.91 3.40
N ASP A 69 1.13 -13.89 3.18
CA ASP A 69 0.76 -15.26 2.86
C ASP A 69 1.15 -16.20 4.00
N PRO A 70 0.19 -16.93 4.61
CA PRO A 70 0.45 -17.87 5.71
C PRO A 70 1.37 -19.03 5.32
N ASN A 71 1.53 -19.34 4.03
CA ASN A 71 2.39 -20.44 3.58
C ASN A 71 3.87 -20.04 3.56
N THR A 72 4.14 -18.74 3.41
CA THR A 72 5.50 -18.19 3.27
C THR A 72 5.93 -17.36 4.48
N HIS A 73 5.00 -16.98 5.35
CA HIS A 73 5.26 -16.12 6.50
C HIS A 73 4.73 -16.73 7.81
N PRO A 74 5.36 -16.39 8.95
CA PRO A 74 4.85 -16.79 10.26
C PRO A 74 3.39 -16.33 10.46
N PRO A 75 2.56 -17.14 11.16
CA PRO A 75 1.17 -16.78 11.47
C PRO A 75 1.09 -15.42 12.18
N LEU A 76 -0.02 -14.71 11.96
CA LEU A 76 -0.29 -13.47 12.68
C LEU A 76 -0.24 -13.70 14.19
N THR A 77 0.52 -12.85 14.88
CA THR A 77 0.68 -12.96 16.34
C THR A 77 -0.66 -12.73 17.06
N PRO A 78 -0.84 -13.27 18.28
CA PRO A 78 -2.06 -13.05 19.07
C PRO A 78 -2.40 -11.55 19.23
N THR A 79 -1.40 -10.69 19.37
CA THR A 79 -1.55 -9.24 19.45
C THR A 79 -2.12 -8.65 18.16
N ARG A 80 -1.60 -9.05 16.99
CA ARG A 80 -2.10 -8.60 15.68
C ARG A 80 -3.54 -9.05 15.45
N LEU A 81 -3.85 -10.29 15.81
CA LEU A 81 -5.22 -10.83 15.74
C LEU A 81 -6.18 -10.07 16.66
N ARG A 82 -5.75 -9.74 17.88
CA ARG A 82 -6.55 -8.92 18.81
C ARG A 82 -6.81 -7.53 18.23
N LEU A 83 -5.77 -6.84 17.74
CA LEU A 83 -5.89 -5.52 17.10
C LEU A 83 -6.89 -5.53 15.94
N TRP A 84 -6.83 -6.54 15.07
CA TRP A 84 -7.78 -6.68 13.97
C TRP A 84 -9.22 -6.88 14.48
N ARG A 85 -9.43 -7.76 15.48
CA ARG A 85 -10.76 -8.00 16.06
C ARG A 85 -11.36 -6.74 16.67
N GLU A 86 -10.56 -5.98 17.42
CA GLU A 86 -10.98 -4.72 18.04
C GLU A 86 -11.36 -3.68 16.97
N ALA A 87 -10.54 -3.51 15.94
CA ALA A 87 -10.84 -2.60 14.84
C ALA A 87 -12.08 -3.02 14.05
N ARG A 88 -12.29 -4.34 13.86
CA ARG A 88 -13.47 -4.89 13.20
C ARG A 88 -14.75 -4.67 14.01
N ALA A 89 -14.69 -4.89 15.33
CA ALA A 89 -15.79 -4.62 16.23
C ALA A 89 -16.15 -3.12 16.26
N HIS A 90 -15.14 -2.25 16.34
CA HIS A 90 -15.33 -0.81 16.29
C HIS A 90 -15.96 -0.34 14.97
N SER A 91 -15.46 -0.84 13.84
CA SER A 91 -16.01 -0.55 12.50
C SER A 91 -17.48 -0.98 12.39
N THR A 92 -17.82 -2.16 12.92
CA THR A 92 -19.20 -2.66 12.96
C THR A 92 -20.10 -1.77 13.83
N ALA A 93 -19.65 -1.41 15.03
CA ALA A 93 -20.39 -0.53 15.94
C ALA A 93 -20.61 0.88 15.35
N SER A 94 -19.71 1.32 14.47
CA SER A 94 -19.79 2.60 13.76
C SER A 94 -20.67 2.57 12.51
N GLY A 95 -21.35 1.45 12.23
CA GLY A 95 -22.23 1.30 11.05
C GLY A 95 -21.53 0.79 9.78
N TYR A 96 -20.23 0.54 9.83
CA TYR A 96 -19.42 0.04 8.70
C TYR A 96 -19.28 -1.50 8.74
N GLY A 97 -20.31 -2.19 9.20
CA GLY A 97 -20.32 -3.66 9.34
C GLY A 97 -20.14 -4.43 8.03
N LYS A 98 -20.24 -3.80 6.87
CA LYS A 98 -20.01 -4.43 5.55
C LYS A 98 -18.65 -4.08 4.94
N ASP A 99 -17.90 -3.19 5.58
CA ASP A 99 -16.63 -2.71 5.06
C ASP A 99 -15.48 -3.58 5.61
N PRO A 100 -14.53 -4.02 4.75
CA PRO A 100 -13.41 -4.81 5.20
C PRO A 100 -12.43 -3.99 6.05
N VAL A 101 -11.89 -4.64 7.07
CA VAL A 101 -10.83 -4.13 7.95
C VAL A 101 -9.62 -5.04 7.84
N GLY A 102 -8.46 -4.46 7.59
CA GLY A 102 -7.20 -5.19 7.45
C GLY A 102 -6.12 -4.68 8.40
N LEU A 103 -5.00 -5.38 8.37
CA LEU A 103 -3.74 -4.95 8.98
C LEU A 103 -2.80 -4.45 7.88
N ILE A 104 -2.01 -3.42 8.16
CA ILE A 104 -0.96 -2.93 7.28
C ILE A 104 0.38 -2.99 8.02
N GLU A 105 1.39 -3.58 7.40
CA GLU A 105 2.76 -3.67 7.89
C GLU A 105 3.66 -2.86 6.96
N PHE A 106 4.33 -1.84 7.50
CA PHE A 106 5.33 -1.08 6.76
C PHE A 106 6.71 -1.69 6.94
N LEU A 107 7.39 -1.94 5.82
CA LEU A 107 8.68 -2.58 5.76
C LEU A 107 9.69 -1.60 5.14
N ASN A 108 10.87 -1.51 5.71
CA ASN A 108 11.96 -0.74 5.11
C ASN A 108 12.99 -1.69 4.48
N TYR A 109 13.98 -1.14 3.76
CA TYR A 109 15.05 -1.91 3.10
C TYR A 109 15.83 -2.86 4.04
N THR A 110 15.82 -2.63 5.35
CA THR A 110 16.45 -3.53 6.32
C THR A 110 15.52 -4.68 6.78
N GLU A 111 14.34 -4.83 6.15
CA GLU A 111 13.24 -5.73 6.51
C GLU A 111 12.77 -5.61 7.97
N ASN A 112 13.24 -4.58 8.67
CA ASN A 112 12.79 -4.28 10.02
C ASN A 112 11.39 -3.67 9.91
N SER A 113 10.38 -4.49 10.25
CA SER A 113 8.99 -4.05 10.38
C SER A 113 8.93 -2.85 11.32
N THR A 114 8.54 -1.70 10.78
CA THR A 114 8.54 -0.45 11.54
C THR A 114 7.23 -0.25 12.29
N THR A 115 6.08 -0.65 11.74
CA THR A 115 4.78 -0.50 12.39
C THR A 115 3.72 -1.41 11.76
N ALA A 116 2.92 -2.08 12.58
CA ALA A 116 1.67 -2.71 12.16
C ALA A 116 0.48 -1.85 12.63
N ALA A 117 -0.37 -1.42 11.70
CA ALA A 117 -1.58 -0.65 11.99
C ALA A 117 -2.83 -1.34 11.44
N THR A 118 -4.01 -0.94 11.90
CA THR A 118 -5.29 -1.37 11.31
C THR A 118 -5.77 -0.33 10.32
N PHE A 119 -6.50 -0.76 9.29
CA PHE A 119 -7.10 0.16 8.34
C PHE A 119 -8.45 -0.36 7.84
N HIS A 120 -9.35 0.58 7.62
CA HIS A 120 -10.70 0.35 7.12
C HIS A 120 -10.79 0.72 5.65
N ILE A 121 -11.41 -0.13 4.84
CA ILE A 121 -11.66 0.11 3.41
C ILE A 121 -13.16 0.32 3.25
N SER A 122 -13.57 1.55 2.93
CA SER A 122 -14.98 1.84 2.71
C SER A 122 -15.50 1.19 1.43
N SER A 123 -16.81 0.88 1.40
CA SER A 123 -17.50 0.40 0.20
C SER A 123 -17.25 1.28 -1.03
N SER A 124 -17.15 2.60 -0.87
CA SER A 124 -16.82 3.52 -1.96
C SER A 124 -15.46 3.25 -2.61
N ILE A 125 -14.46 2.83 -1.84
CA ILE A 125 -13.12 2.50 -2.37
C ILE A 125 -13.16 1.14 -3.07
N LEU A 126 -13.92 0.18 -2.54
CA LEU A 126 -14.19 -1.08 -3.24
C LEU A 126 -14.88 -0.84 -4.58
N ASP A 127 -15.82 0.10 -4.66
CA ASP A 127 -16.52 0.43 -5.89
C ASP A 127 -15.59 1.07 -6.92
N VAL A 128 -14.67 1.95 -6.49
CA VAL A 128 -13.60 2.48 -7.36
C VAL A 128 -12.73 1.33 -7.89
N ALA A 129 -12.28 0.42 -7.03
CA ALA A 129 -11.46 -0.72 -7.43
C ALA A 129 -12.22 -1.71 -8.35
N ARG A 130 -13.54 -1.85 -8.21
CA ARG A 130 -14.36 -2.69 -9.10
C ARG A 130 -14.49 -2.09 -10.49
N LYS A 131 -14.60 -0.77 -10.59
CA LYS A 131 -14.71 -0.08 -11.89
C LYS A 131 -13.46 -0.23 -12.74
N ARG A 132 -12.28 -0.28 -12.12
CA ARG A 132 -10.97 -0.41 -12.80
C ARG A 132 -10.76 0.63 -13.92
N GLU A 133 -11.25 1.86 -13.70
CA GLU A 133 -11.08 2.95 -14.67
C GLU A 133 -9.57 3.23 -14.88
N PRO A 134 -9.05 3.19 -16.12
CA PRO A 134 -7.62 3.40 -16.36
C PRO A 134 -7.18 4.83 -16.01
N PHE A 135 -5.90 4.98 -15.68
CA PHE A 135 -5.29 6.28 -15.47
C PHE A 135 -4.90 6.90 -16.81
N LEU A 136 -5.26 8.17 -17.01
CA LEU A 136 -4.77 8.94 -18.14
C LEU A 136 -3.42 9.58 -17.76
N CYS A 137 -2.35 9.16 -18.43
CA CYS A 137 -0.99 9.61 -18.17
C CYS A 137 -0.46 10.45 -19.33
N SER A 138 0.51 11.32 -19.03
CA SER A 138 1.25 12.10 -20.03
C SER A 138 2.74 11.87 -19.84
N SER A 139 3.45 11.57 -20.94
CA SER A 139 4.90 11.47 -20.90
C SER A 139 5.51 12.87 -20.80
N ALA A 140 6.24 13.15 -19.73
CA ALA A 140 6.98 14.41 -19.59
C ALA A 140 8.09 14.56 -20.65
N ILE A 141 8.57 13.45 -21.22
CA ILE A 141 9.66 13.43 -22.21
C ILE A 141 9.12 13.53 -23.63
N MET A 142 8.12 12.71 -23.96
CA MET A 142 7.61 12.58 -25.34
C MET A 142 6.37 13.45 -25.61
N GLY A 143 5.71 13.98 -24.59
CA GLY A 143 4.47 14.77 -24.72
C GLY A 143 3.23 13.96 -25.12
N ASN A 144 3.37 12.66 -25.34
CA ASN A 144 2.26 11.78 -25.73
C ASN A 144 1.40 11.41 -24.51
N HIS A 145 0.09 11.27 -24.77
CA HIS A 145 -0.89 10.77 -23.80
C HIS A 145 -1.05 9.26 -23.98
N PHE A 146 -1.20 8.55 -22.88
CA PHE A 146 -1.41 7.10 -22.88
C PHE A 146 -2.21 6.68 -21.65
N GLU A 147 -2.85 5.52 -21.75
CA GLU A 147 -3.61 4.95 -20.64
C GLU A 147 -2.77 3.89 -19.93
N LYS A 148 -2.81 3.91 -18.59
CA LYS A 148 -2.30 2.80 -17.76
C LYS A 148 -3.49 2.08 -17.11
N PRO A 149 -3.49 0.74 -17.05
CA PRO A 149 -4.53 0.01 -16.33
C PRO A 149 -4.52 0.39 -14.84
N MET A 150 -5.68 0.34 -14.20
CA MET A 150 -5.77 0.47 -12.74
C MET A 150 -5.42 -0.86 -12.09
N ASP A 151 -4.13 -1.15 -12.00
CA ASP A 151 -3.57 -2.26 -11.23
C ASP A 151 -2.84 -1.74 -9.97
N SER A 152 -2.31 -2.66 -9.14
CA SER A 152 -1.64 -2.28 -7.90
C SER A 152 -0.41 -1.39 -8.16
N ALA A 153 0.46 -1.82 -9.07
CA ALA A 153 1.69 -1.10 -9.41
C ALA A 153 1.40 0.33 -9.87
N THR A 154 0.42 0.52 -10.77
CA THR A 154 0.03 1.84 -11.23
C THR A 154 -0.59 2.65 -10.09
N CYS A 155 -1.43 2.08 -9.24
CA CYS A 155 -2.02 2.80 -8.10
C CYS A 155 -0.95 3.32 -7.12
N ILE A 156 0.15 2.59 -6.93
CA ILE A 156 1.26 3.01 -6.06
C ILE A 156 1.89 4.32 -6.56
N GLU A 157 2.01 4.51 -7.88
CA GLU A 157 2.55 5.76 -8.47
C GLU A 157 1.73 7.01 -8.08
N TRP A 158 0.47 6.84 -7.65
CA TRP A 158 -0.43 7.91 -7.24
C TRP A 158 -0.59 8.03 -5.71
N VAL A 159 0.25 7.33 -4.94
CA VAL A 159 0.33 7.49 -3.49
C VAL A 159 1.20 8.70 -3.17
N ILE A 160 0.54 9.85 -3.00
CA ILE A 160 1.14 11.10 -2.51
C ILE A 160 0.89 11.23 -1.00
#